data_AF-A0A7W7IDD9-F1
#
_entry.id   AF-A0A7W7IDD9-F1
#
_cell.length_a   1.000
_cell.length_b   1.000
_cell.length_c   1.000
_cell.angle_alpha   90.00
_cell.angle_beta   90.00
_cell.angle_gamma   90.00
#
_symmetry.space_group_name_H-M   'P 1'
#
loop_
_entity.id
_entity.type
_entity.pdbx_description
1 polymer ?
#
loop_
_entity_poly.entity_id
_entity_poly.type
_entity_poly.pdbx_seq_one_letter_code
_entity_poly.pdbx_strand_id
1 'polypeptide(L)'
;MSEAAPSEAAPPRRPAAELRGLGVSPGAAAGPAEVMGPAPELPPPRAVTDAEAETGRAVRALAAVEAELDRRAAAAPAPEAREILAAQSAMAADPMLAAGVRSRVERGADAAHALHGAFAEAAQALLAAGGHFADVAGVGLFRTEFLFLGRREEPGPDEQAAAYAEVFAAAGDRTVVVRTLDAGADKPLPFLRMPDEPNPALGVRGLRVARRRPDVLTTQLEAIAAAAAETRARVAVMAPMVSTPAEADEFVALARDRGLPVAGVMIEVPSAALRAARILREAEFLSIGTNDLSQYTLAADRQSSDVPELLDPWQPAVLDLVARCAEAGGAAGKSVGVCGEAAADPLLAPVLAGLGVTRLSMAPRALPAVRAALLRRTFGECADLAERVLAADGPAEARGLALAHHNGGG
;
A
#
# COMPACT_ATOMS: atom_id res chain seq x y z
N MET A 1 -39.39 38.38 -4.91
CA MET A 1 -38.58 39.45 -4.28
C MET A 1 -38.53 39.20 -2.79
N SER A 2 -37.44 38.59 -2.33
CA SER A 2 -37.04 38.57 -0.92
C SER A 2 -35.52 38.40 -0.94
N GLU A 3 -34.83 39.42 -0.44
CA GLU A 3 -33.37 39.58 -0.43
C GLU A 3 -32.71 38.46 0.39
N ALA A 4 -31.79 37.73 -0.24
CA ALA A 4 -30.80 36.94 0.46
C ALA A 4 -29.72 37.89 1.00
N ALA A 5 -29.42 37.77 2.29
CA ALA A 5 -28.41 38.54 2.99
C ALA A 5 -27.03 38.44 2.30
N PRO A 6 -26.19 39.49 2.34
CA PRO A 6 -24.90 39.49 1.69
C PRO A 6 -23.98 38.43 2.31
N SER A 7 -23.48 37.54 1.45
CA SER A 7 -22.41 36.59 1.74
C SER A 7 -21.26 37.30 2.45
N GLU A 8 -20.82 36.73 3.57
CA GLU A 8 -19.59 37.13 4.26
C GLU A 8 -18.45 37.31 3.25
N ALA A 9 -17.77 38.44 3.37
CA ALA A 9 -16.71 38.86 2.46
C ALA A 9 -15.62 37.79 2.43
N ALA A 10 -15.26 37.38 1.21
CA ALA A 10 -14.11 36.51 0.97
C ALA A 10 -12.86 37.06 1.69
N PRO A 11 -12.04 36.20 2.31
CA PRO A 11 -10.85 36.63 3.03
C PRO A 11 -9.96 37.48 2.10
N PRO A 12 -9.27 38.50 2.63
CA PRO A 12 -8.49 39.41 1.81
C PRO A 12 -7.47 38.62 0.99
N ARG A 13 -7.56 38.74 -0.35
CA ARG A 13 -6.58 38.15 -1.26
C ARG A 13 -5.20 38.64 -0.83
N ARG A 14 -4.34 37.71 -0.40
CA ARG A 14 -2.92 38.00 -0.17
C ARG A 14 -2.40 38.73 -1.43
N PRO A 15 -1.61 39.82 -1.29
CA PRO A 15 -1.03 40.49 -2.44
C PRO A 15 -0.32 39.44 -3.30
N ALA A 16 -0.56 39.48 -4.60
CA ALA A 16 -0.11 38.49 -5.56
C ALA A 16 1.42 38.32 -5.42
N ALA A 17 1.83 37.30 -4.67
CA ALA A 17 3.20 36.85 -4.67
C ALA A 17 3.45 36.31 -6.07
N GLU A 18 4.41 36.90 -6.77
CA GLU A 18 4.86 36.41 -8.06
C GLU A 18 5.36 34.97 -7.87
N LEU A 19 4.55 33.98 -8.28
CA LEU A 19 4.91 32.57 -8.14
C LEU A 19 6.02 32.27 -9.14
N ARG A 20 7.25 32.08 -8.65
CA ARG A 20 8.41 31.70 -9.45
C ARG A 20 8.62 30.19 -9.37
N GLY A 21 8.47 29.51 -10.50
CA GLY A 21 8.69 28.07 -10.65
C GLY A 21 8.95 27.69 -12.11
N LEU A 22 9.58 26.53 -12.34
CA LEU A 22 9.77 25.98 -13.68
C LEU A 22 8.53 25.17 -14.07
N GLY A 23 7.84 25.58 -15.13
CA GLY A 23 6.70 24.85 -15.68
C GLY A 23 7.14 23.50 -16.23
N VAL A 24 6.51 22.42 -15.76
CA VAL A 24 6.84 21.02 -16.07
C VAL A 24 6.16 20.50 -17.35
N SER A 25 5.36 21.32 -18.03
CA SER A 25 4.65 20.98 -19.27
C SER A 25 4.49 22.21 -20.17
N PRO A 26 4.40 22.06 -21.52
CA PRO A 26 3.99 23.15 -22.39
C PRO A 26 2.48 23.43 -22.21
N GLY A 27 2.14 24.65 -21.80
CA GLY A 27 0.74 25.11 -21.65
C GLY A 27 0.39 25.54 -20.22
N ALA A 28 -0.69 26.31 -20.08
CA ALA A 28 -1.24 26.74 -18.80
C ALA A 28 -2.70 26.29 -18.69
N ALA A 29 -3.03 25.60 -17.59
CA ALA A 29 -4.40 25.27 -17.22
C ALA A 29 -4.69 25.90 -15.85
N ALA A 30 -5.85 26.52 -15.72
CA ALA A 30 -6.36 27.04 -14.46
C ALA A 30 -7.74 26.42 -14.22
N GLY A 31 -7.97 25.95 -13.00
CA GLY A 31 -9.24 25.39 -12.57
C GLY A 31 -9.51 25.72 -11.11
N PRO A 32 -10.75 25.58 -10.65
CA PRO A 32 -11.09 25.75 -9.25
C PRO A 32 -10.34 24.71 -8.41
N ALA A 33 -9.68 25.17 -7.34
CA ALA A 33 -9.13 24.31 -6.31
C ALA A 33 -10.12 24.29 -5.15
N GLU A 34 -10.77 23.14 -4.93
CA GLU A 34 -11.64 22.94 -3.79
C GLU A 34 -10.79 22.52 -2.59
N VAL A 35 -10.72 23.37 -1.58
CA VAL A 35 -10.02 23.10 -0.32
C VAL A 35 -11.06 22.63 0.69
N MET A 36 -10.82 21.47 1.29
CA MET A 36 -11.70 20.94 2.34
C MET A 36 -11.74 21.93 3.51
N GLY A 37 -12.94 22.35 3.91
CA GLY A 37 -13.14 23.21 5.08
C GLY A 37 -12.73 22.53 6.39
N PRO A 38 -12.54 23.29 7.48
CA PRO A 38 -12.29 22.72 8.79
C PRO A 38 -13.47 21.85 9.27
N ALA A 39 -13.18 20.90 10.16
CA ALA A 39 -14.22 20.09 10.79
C ALA A 39 -15.22 20.99 11.55
N PRO A 40 -16.53 20.68 11.52
CA PRO A 40 -17.52 21.45 12.25
C PRO A 40 -17.31 21.35 13.76
N GLU A 41 -17.44 22.48 14.46
CA GLU A 41 -17.38 22.53 15.92
C GLU A 41 -18.68 22.04 16.56
N LEU A 42 -18.56 21.36 17.71
CA LEU A 42 -19.73 20.95 18.47
C LEU A 42 -20.37 22.17 19.17
N PRO A 43 -21.71 22.23 19.24
CA PRO A 43 -22.40 23.22 20.05
C PRO A 43 -22.10 23.01 21.54
N PRO A 44 -22.32 23.99 22.42
CA PRO A 44 -22.20 23.80 23.87
C PRO A 44 -23.08 22.64 24.37
N PRO A 45 -22.60 21.81 25.32
CA PRO A 45 -23.39 20.71 25.88
C PRO A 45 -24.70 21.19 26.50
N ARG A 46 -25.77 20.43 26.31
CA ARG A 46 -27.06 20.70 26.97
C ARG A 46 -27.50 19.57 27.90
N ALA A 47 -28.30 19.91 28.89
CA ALA A 47 -28.95 18.92 29.73
C ALA A 47 -29.97 18.10 28.94
N VAL A 48 -29.96 16.78 29.15
CA VAL A 48 -30.94 15.85 28.57
C VAL A 48 -32.07 15.66 29.59
N THR A 49 -33.28 16.04 29.21
CA THR A 49 -34.49 15.87 30.05
C THR A 49 -35.30 14.63 29.69
N ASP A 50 -35.11 14.09 28.49
CA ASP A 50 -35.75 12.88 27.98
C ASP A 50 -34.74 12.10 27.13
N ALA A 51 -34.20 11.00 27.68
CA ALA A 51 -33.17 10.21 27.03
C ALA A 51 -33.68 9.42 25.81
N GLU A 52 -34.96 9.06 25.78
CA GLU A 52 -35.56 8.31 24.67
C GLU A 52 -35.77 9.22 23.47
N ALA A 53 -36.35 10.40 23.69
CA ALA A 53 -36.48 11.42 22.66
C ALA A 53 -35.10 11.86 22.11
N GLU A 54 -34.10 11.97 22.99
CA GLU A 54 -32.74 12.35 22.62
C GLU A 54 -32.03 11.27 21.79
N THR A 55 -32.14 10.00 22.18
CA THR A 55 -31.64 8.86 21.41
C THR A 55 -32.31 8.80 20.03
N GLY A 56 -33.64 8.99 19.99
CA GLY A 56 -34.39 9.05 18.74
C GLY A 56 -33.93 10.18 17.83
N ARG A 57 -33.54 11.34 18.38
CA ARG A 57 -32.96 12.45 17.61
C ARG A 57 -31.63 12.06 16.98
N ALA A 58 -30.74 11.39 17.73
CA ALA A 58 -29.44 10.96 17.23
C ALA A 58 -29.54 9.88 16.14
N VAL A 59 -30.40 8.88 16.33
CA VAL A 59 -30.62 7.80 15.35
C VAL A 59 -31.24 8.34 14.05
N ARG A 60 -32.21 9.27 14.14
CA ARG A 60 -32.76 9.93 12.94
C ARG A 60 -31.70 10.72 12.17
N ALA A 61 -30.73 11.33 12.87
CA ALA A 61 -29.64 12.03 12.22
C ALA A 61 -28.70 11.06 11.48
N LEU A 62 -28.38 9.90 12.06
CA LEU A 62 -27.60 8.85 11.39
C LEU A 62 -28.30 8.33 10.13
N ALA A 63 -29.60 8.02 10.22
CA ALA A 63 -30.39 7.56 9.08
C ALA A 63 -30.50 8.63 7.97
N ALA A 64 -30.55 9.91 8.33
CA ALA A 64 -30.52 10.99 7.34
C ALA A 64 -29.17 11.10 6.62
N VAL A 65 -28.06 10.84 7.32
CA VAL A 65 -26.71 10.79 6.74
C VAL A 65 -26.56 9.57 5.83
N GLU A 66 -26.99 8.39 6.26
CA GLU A 66 -27.03 7.16 5.45
C GLU A 66 -27.77 7.42 4.11
N ALA A 67 -29.00 7.94 4.18
CA ALA A 67 -29.80 8.23 2.98
C ALA A 67 -29.17 9.30 2.06
N GLU A 68 -28.46 10.28 2.62
CA GLU A 68 -27.69 11.27 1.83
C GLU A 68 -26.50 10.62 1.13
N LEU A 69 -25.75 9.78 1.84
CA LEU A 69 -24.58 9.08 1.30
C LEU A 69 -24.97 8.08 0.21
N ASP A 70 -26.05 7.33 0.40
CA ASP A 70 -26.59 6.42 -0.63
C ASP A 70 -27.02 7.17 -1.89
N ARG A 71 -27.70 8.31 -1.74
CA ARG A 71 -28.08 9.14 -2.89
C ARG A 71 -26.86 9.66 -3.64
N ARG A 72 -25.81 10.07 -2.92
CA ARG A 72 -24.56 10.53 -3.53
C ARG A 72 -23.80 9.38 -4.19
N ALA A 73 -23.77 8.19 -3.58
CA ALA A 73 -23.17 7.00 -4.15
C ALA A 73 -23.87 6.63 -5.47
N ALA A 74 -25.20 6.69 -5.52
CA ALA A 74 -25.96 6.43 -6.75
C ALA A 74 -25.69 7.45 -7.86
N ALA A 75 -25.40 8.70 -7.50
CA ALA A 75 -25.13 9.79 -8.45
C ALA A 75 -23.64 9.97 -8.81
N ALA A 76 -22.72 9.26 -8.15
CA ALA A 76 -21.29 9.49 -8.33
C ALA A 76 -20.75 8.85 -9.64
N PRO A 77 -20.04 9.63 -10.47
CA PRO A 77 -19.61 9.18 -11.80
C PRO A 77 -18.50 8.12 -11.72
N ALA A 78 -17.56 8.27 -10.79
CA ALA A 78 -16.42 7.38 -10.60
C ALA A 78 -16.78 6.18 -9.71
N PRO A 79 -16.46 4.93 -10.11
CA PRO A 79 -16.68 3.73 -9.30
C PRO A 79 -16.09 3.84 -7.89
N GLU A 80 -14.88 4.40 -7.77
CA GLU A 80 -14.16 4.55 -6.50
C GLU A 80 -14.90 5.50 -5.55
N ALA A 81 -15.51 6.56 -6.09
CA ALA A 81 -16.33 7.48 -5.31
C ALA A 81 -17.60 6.79 -4.78
N ARG A 82 -18.21 5.90 -5.58
CA ARG A 82 -19.39 5.12 -5.13
C ARG A 82 -19.02 4.19 -3.98
N GLU A 83 -17.88 3.50 -4.08
CA GLU A 83 -17.40 2.60 -3.04
C GLU A 83 -17.09 3.34 -1.73
N ILE A 84 -16.43 4.50 -1.80
CA ILE A 84 -16.14 5.34 -0.63
C ILE A 84 -17.44 5.77 0.06
N LEU A 85 -18.42 6.25 -0.72
CA LEU A 85 -19.70 6.72 -0.20
C LEU A 85 -20.55 5.56 0.38
N ALA A 86 -20.54 4.39 -0.28
CA ALA A 86 -21.21 3.19 0.22
C ALA A 86 -20.60 2.69 1.53
N ALA A 87 -19.26 2.73 1.66
CA ALA A 87 -18.58 2.38 2.90
C ALA A 87 -18.94 3.34 4.04
N GLN A 88 -18.98 4.65 3.77
CA GLN A 88 -19.40 5.66 4.76
C GLN A 88 -20.88 5.49 5.17
N SER A 89 -21.74 5.11 4.22
CA SER A 89 -23.15 4.78 4.49
C SER A 89 -23.26 3.59 5.44
N ALA A 90 -22.54 2.50 5.15
CA ALA A 90 -22.50 1.32 6.01
C ALA A 90 -21.98 1.61 7.42
N MET A 91 -20.99 2.51 7.56
CA MET A 91 -20.51 2.96 8.87
C MET A 91 -21.57 3.75 9.65
N ALA A 92 -22.34 4.60 8.98
CA ALA A 92 -23.43 5.36 9.59
C ALA A 92 -24.60 4.45 10.03
N ALA A 93 -24.82 3.36 9.27
CA ALA A 93 -25.84 2.34 9.53
C ALA A 93 -25.44 1.29 10.59
N ASP A 94 -24.20 1.33 11.10
CA ASP A 94 -23.68 0.31 12.01
C ASP A 94 -24.50 0.21 13.31
N PRO A 95 -25.12 -0.95 13.62
CA PRO A 95 -25.87 -1.14 14.86
C PRO A 95 -25.04 -0.92 16.14
N MET A 96 -23.73 -1.18 16.11
CA MET A 96 -22.83 -0.95 17.25
C MET A 96 -22.62 0.54 17.50
N LEU A 97 -22.57 1.36 16.45
CA LEU A 97 -22.52 2.81 16.57
C LEU A 97 -23.81 3.34 17.22
N ALA A 98 -24.98 2.86 16.77
CA ALA A 98 -26.26 3.23 17.36
C ALA A 98 -26.38 2.82 18.85
N ALA A 99 -25.87 1.65 19.21
CA ALA A 99 -25.78 1.20 20.60
C ALA A 99 -24.84 2.07 21.44
N GLY A 100 -23.68 2.44 20.89
CA GLY A 100 -22.70 3.32 21.53
C GLY A 100 -23.23 4.74 21.78
N VAL A 101 -24.07 5.24 20.87
CA VAL A 101 -24.82 6.51 21.03
C VAL A 101 -25.83 6.40 22.16
N ARG A 102 -26.68 5.37 22.15
CA ARG A 102 -27.71 5.16 23.20
C ARG A 102 -27.10 5.12 24.60
N SER A 103 -26.04 4.34 24.78
CA SER A 103 -25.31 4.25 26.05
C SER A 103 -24.77 5.60 26.56
N ARG A 104 -24.41 6.52 25.66
CA ARG A 104 -23.92 7.85 26.03
C ARG A 104 -25.05 8.80 26.40
N VAL A 105 -26.16 8.72 25.68
CA VAL A 105 -27.36 9.50 26.00
C VAL A 105 -27.91 9.10 27.36
N GLU A 106 -27.96 7.81 27.68
CA GLU A 106 -28.35 7.29 29.00
C GLU A 106 -27.43 7.80 30.13
N ARG A 107 -26.17 8.14 29.81
CA ARG A 107 -25.19 8.75 30.73
C ARG A 107 -25.24 10.29 30.74
N GLY A 108 -26.23 10.89 30.09
CA GLY A 108 -26.51 12.32 30.14
C GLY A 108 -25.86 13.17 29.04
N ALA A 109 -25.22 12.57 28.03
CA ALA A 109 -24.73 13.31 26.87
C ALA A 109 -25.88 13.64 25.91
N ASP A 110 -25.96 14.88 25.43
CA ASP A 110 -26.89 15.20 24.33
C ASP A 110 -26.49 14.49 23.02
N ALA A 111 -27.42 14.44 22.06
CA ALA A 111 -27.24 13.70 20.81
C ALA A 111 -25.97 14.07 20.04
N ALA A 112 -25.57 15.35 20.01
CA ALA A 112 -24.39 15.78 19.27
C ALA A 112 -23.11 15.24 19.92
N HIS A 113 -23.02 15.35 21.24
CA HIS A 113 -21.88 14.84 22.01
C HIS A 113 -21.87 13.32 22.11
N ALA A 114 -23.04 12.69 22.16
CA ALA A 114 -23.18 11.23 22.14
C ALA A 114 -22.71 10.65 20.80
N LEU A 115 -23.09 11.27 19.67
CA LEU A 115 -22.59 10.91 18.34
C LEU A 115 -21.08 11.10 18.25
N HIS A 116 -20.59 12.30 18.60
CA HIS A 116 -19.15 12.59 18.56
C HIS A 116 -18.35 11.60 19.42
N GLY A 117 -18.79 11.34 20.64
CA GLY A 117 -18.14 10.40 21.54
C GLY A 117 -18.19 8.96 21.06
N ALA A 118 -19.29 8.53 20.41
CA ALA A 118 -19.43 7.18 19.86
C ALA A 118 -18.53 6.98 18.64
N PHE A 119 -18.48 7.96 17.73
CA PHE A 119 -17.54 7.97 16.62
C PHE A 119 -16.09 8.08 17.09
N ALA A 120 -15.81 8.89 18.10
CA ALA A 120 -14.47 9.00 18.67
C ALA A 120 -14.03 7.68 19.32
N GLU A 121 -14.90 6.97 20.02
CA GLU A 121 -14.59 5.64 20.58
C GLU A 121 -14.46 4.57 19.50
N ALA A 122 -15.32 4.56 18.49
CA ALA A 122 -15.18 3.64 17.35
C ALA A 122 -13.88 3.92 16.58
N ALA A 123 -13.55 5.19 16.34
CA ALA A 123 -12.29 5.61 15.76
C ALA A 123 -11.11 5.23 16.66
N GLN A 124 -11.21 5.43 17.98
CA GLN A 124 -10.18 5.01 18.93
C GLN A 124 -10.08 3.49 19.02
N ALA A 125 -11.14 2.72 18.86
CA ALA A 125 -11.11 1.27 18.79
C ALA A 125 -10.47 0.80 17.48
N LEU A 126 -10.72 1.49 16.36
CA LEU A 126 -10.04 1.27 15.08
C LEU A 126 -8.57 1.71 15.12
N LEU A 127 -8.24 2.78 15.85
CA LEU A 127 -6.88 3.30 16.07
C LEU A 127 -6.11 2.50 17.13
N ALA A 128 -6.79 1.93 18.12
CA ALA A 128 -6.24 1.00 19.10
C ALA A 128 -6.07 -0.39 18.48
N ALA A 129 -6.98 -0.80 17.60
CA ALA A 129 -6.73 -1.85 16.61
C ALA A 129 -5.62 -1.43 15.61
N GLY A 130 -5.33 -0.14 15.52
CA GLY A 130 -4.19 0.49 14.85
C GLY A 130 -2.89 0.50 15.67
N GLY A 131 -2.71 -0.46 16.60
CA GLY A 131 -1.41 -0.89 17.13
C GLY A 131 -0.47 -1.49 16.08
N HIS A 132 -0.43 -0.93 14.86
CA HIS A 132 0.17 -1.53 13.67
C HIS A 132 1.70 -1.68 13.71
N PHE A 133 2.42 -1.18 14.71
CA PHE A 133 3.80 -1.62 14.95
C PHE A 133 3.86 -2.80 15.93
N ALA A 134 2.99 -2.89 16.94
CA ALA A 134 2.98 -4.02 17.87
C ALA A 134 2.55 -5.34 17.20
N ASP A 135 1.70 -5.26 16.16
CA ASP A 135 1.10 -6.41 15.49
C ASP A 135 1.72 -6.79 14.13
N VAL A 136 2.76 -6.07 13.66
CA VAL A 136 3.48 -6.41 12.42
C VAL A 136 4.89 -6.87 12.73
N ALA A 137 5.36 -7.84 11.96
CA ALA A 137 6.73 -8.35 12.09
C ALA A 137 7.80 -7.33 11.63
N GLY A 138 7.41 -6.32 10.85
CA GLY A 138 8.29 -5.28 10.32
C GLY A 138 7.77 -4.67 9.03
N VAL A 139 8.64 -3.96 8.32
CA VAL A 139 8.37 -3.34 7.02
C VAL A 139 8.92 -4.26 5.93
N GLY A 140 8.04 -4.92 5.17
CA GLY A 140 8.44 -5.86 4.10
C GLY A 140 8.80 -5.20 2.77
N LEU A 141 8.48 -3.91 2.59
CA LEU A 141 8.89 -3.11 1.45
C LEU A 141 8.96 -1.63 1.84
N PHE A 142 10.17 -1.09 1.92
CA PHE A 142 10.42 0.34 1.99
C PHE A 142 10.93 0.83 0.65
N ARG A 143 10.05 1.53 -0.05
CA ARG A 143 10.30 2.17 -1.35
C ARG A 143 11.14 3.43 -1.14
N THR A 144 12.32 3.54 -1.76
CA THR A 144 13.20 4.70 -1.54
C THR A 144 12.93 5.86 -2.49
N GLU A 145 12.05 5.69 -3.50
CA GLU A 145 11.84 6.68 -4.55
C GLU A 145 11.35 8.03 -3.99
N PHE A 146 10.63 8.06 -2.86
CA PHE A 146 10.16 9.30 -2.23
C PHE A 146 11.31 10.27 -1.90
N LEU A 147 12.52 9.74 -1.67
CA LEU A 147 13.70 10.54 -1.37
C LEU A 147 14.26 11.23 -2.62
N PHE A 148 14.00 10.68 -3.80
CA PHE A 148 14.56 11.12 -5.07
C PHE A 148 13.56 11.84 -5.98
N LEU A 149 12.27 11.47 -5.91
CA LEU A 149 11.22 12.00 -6.77
C LEU A 149 11.02 13.51 -6.58
N GLY A 150 10.84 14.22 -7.70
CA GLY A 150 10.65 15.67 -7.71
C GLY A 150 11.92 16.50 -7.49
N ARG A 151 13.07 15.86 -7.26
CA ARG A 151 14.35 16.55 -7.06
C ARG A 151 15.06 16.82 -8.39
N ARG A 152 15.76 17.95 -8.42
CA ARG A 152 16.62 18.34 -9.55
C ARG A 152 18.05 17.82 -9.41
N GLU A 153 18.50 17.69 -8.17
CA GLU A 153 19.83 17.22 -7.79
C GLU A 153 19.70 15.94 -6.97
N GLU A 154 20.71 15.08 -7.07
CA GLU A 154 20.78 13.83 -6.34
C GLU A 154 20.95 14.11 -4.83
N PRO A 155 20.14 13.50 -3.94
CA PRO A 155 20.35 13.60 -2.50
C PRO A 155 21.75 13.10 -2.11
N GLY A 156 22.48 13.92 -1.36
CA GLY A 156 23.82 13.57 -0.90
C GLY A 156 23.83 12.40 0.10
N PRO A 157 24.98 11.74 0.32
CA PRO A 157 25.08 10.57 1.21
C PRO A 157 24.52 10.83 2.62
N ASP A 158 24.88 11.96 3.23
CA ASP A 158 24.44 12.32 4.59
C ASP A 158 22.92 12.56 4.67
N GLU A 159 22.35 13.17 3.64
CA GLU A 159 20.91 13.39 3.55
C GLU A 159 20.15 12.06 3.42
N GLN A 160 20.68 11.14 2.61
CA GLN A 160 20.10 9.80 2.49
C GLN A 160 20.20 9.03 3.81
N ALA A 161 21.36 9.07 4.48
CA ALA A 161 21.57 8.40 5.75
C ALA A 161 20.60 8.92 6.82
N ALA A 162 20.44 10.25 6.93
CA ALA A 162 19.49 10.86 7.87
C ALA A 162 18.04 10.39 7.60
N ALA A 163 17.59 10.41 6.34
CA ALA A 163 16.24 9.98 5.97
C ALA A 163 15.99 8.49 6.27
N TYR A 164 16.99 7.63 6.03
CA TYR A 164 16.87 6.21 6.36
C TYR A 164 16.90 5.97 7.87
N ALA A 165 17.73 6.70 8.61
CA ALA A 165 17.84 6.58 10.08
C ALA A 165 16.52 6.92 10.77
N GLU A 166 15.76 7.91 10.29
CA GLU A 166 14.42 8.23 10.81
C GLU A 166 13.47 7.02 10.72
N VAL A 167 13.44 6.35 9.57
CA VAL A 167 12.58 5.18 9.35
C VAL A 167 13.03 3.99 10.18
N PHE A 168 14.34 3.76 10.27
CA PHE A 168 14.89 2.66 11.05
C PHE A 168 14.70 2.86 12.55
N ALA A 169 14.86 4.09 13.05
CA ALA A 169 14.58 4.43 14.44
C ALA A 169 13.10 4.18 14.79
N ALA A 170 12.17 4.55 13.90
CA ALA A 170 10.75 4.28 14.08
C ALA A 170 10.41 2.77 14.08
N ALA A 171 11.17 1.96 13.34
CA ALA A 171 10.97 0.51 13.29
C ALA A 171 11.38 -0.22 14.58
N GLY A 172 12.28 0.36 15.39
CA GLY A 172 12.84 -0.29 16.57
C GLY A 172 13.66 -1.52 16.20
N ASP A 173 13.45 -2.66 16.87
CA ASP A 173 14.20 -3.91 16.61
C ASP A 173 13.63 -4.74 15.43
N ARG A 174 12.62 -4.21 14.72
CA ARG A 174 11.93 -4.92 13.63
C ARG A 174 12.74 -4.89 12.34
N THR A 175 12.39 -5.80 11.43
CA THR A 175 13.00 -5.83 10.10
C THR A 175 12.47 -4.71 9.22
N VAL A 176 13.36 -4.05 8.48
CA VAL A 176 13.02 -3.11 7.40
C VAL A 176 13.70 -3.58 6.13
N VAL A 177 12.89 -3.98 5.14
CA VAL A 177 13.38 -4.40 3.81
C VAL A 177 13.39 -3.19 2.89
N VAL A 178 14.56 -2.62 2.66
CA VAL A 178 14.77 -1.46 1.79
C VAL A 178 14.93 -1.93 0.35
N ARG A 179 14.07 -1.43 -0.53
CA ARG A 179 14.28 -1.60 -1.98
C ARG A 179 15.17 -0.46 -2.46
N THR A 180 16.29 -0.77 -3.10
CA THR A 180 17.09 0.27 -3.74
C THR A 180 16.30 0.97 -4.84
N LEU A 181 16.79 2.11 -5.30
CA LEU A 181 16.08 2.99 -6.23
C LEU A 181 15.53 2.23 -7.46
N ASP A 182 14.20 2.18 -7.61
CA ASP A 182 13.52 1.72 -8.82
C ASP A 182 13.07 2.93 -9.66
N ALA A 183 14.05 3.53 -10.32
CA ALA A 183 13.87 4.60 -11.30
C ALA A 183 14.01 4.06 -12.73
N GLY A 184 13.37 4.72 -13.69
CA GLY A 184 13.38 4.36 -15.10
C GLY A 184 12.91 5.53 -15.96
N ALA A 185 12.86 5.36 -17.27
CA ALA A 185 12.37 6.41 -18.17
C ALA A 185 10.87 6.74 -17.94
N ASP A 186 10.10 5.87 -17.27
CA ASP A 186 8.73 6.09 -16.82
C ASP A 186 8.63 6.93 -15.52
N LYS A 187 9.74 7.03 -14.77
CA LYS A 187 9.87 7.83 -13.54
C LYS A 187 11.12 8.72 -13.66
N PRO A 188 11.11 9.72 -14.56
CA PRO A 188 12.32 10.45 -14.90
C PRO A 188 12.86 11.22 -13.68
N LEU A 189 14.11 10.93 -13.33
CA LEU A 189 14.88 11.68 -12.34
C LEU A 189 15.88 12.57 -13.10
N PRO A 190 15.72 13.91 -13.09
CA PRO A 190 16.54 14.82 -13.89
C PRO A 190 18.04 14.63 -13.74
N PHE A 191 18.52 14.32 -12.53
CA PHE A 191 19.93 14.12 -12.24
C PHE A 191 20.51 12.82 -12.83
N LEU A 192 19.69 11.83 -13.17
CA LEU A 192 20.16 10.60 -13.83
C LEU A 192 20.48 10.80 -15.32
N ARG A 193 19.90 11.85 -15.95
CA ARG A 193 20.10 12.17 -17.38
C ARG A 193 19.90 10.96 -18.30
N MET A 194 18.84 10.20 -18.05
CA MET A 194 18.49 9.04 -18.85
C MET A 194 17.97 9.48 -20.23
N PRO A 195 18.38 8.81 -21.32
CA PRO A 195 17.78 9.09 -22.63
C PRO A 195 16.34 8.58 -22.64
N ASP A 196 15.53 9.17 -23.51
CA ASP A 196 14.20 8.64 -23.81
C ASP A 196 14.33 7.27 -24.48
N GLU A 197 13.44 6.36 -24.10
CA GLU A 197 13.38 5.00 -24.64
C GLU A 197 11.98 4.73 -25.18
N PRO A 198 11.82 4.04 -26.33
CA PRO A 198 10.50 3.72 -26.88
C PRO A 198 9.65 2.86 -25.95
N ASN A 199 10.29 2.01 -25.14
CA ASN A 199 9.63 1.14 -24.18
C ASN A 199 10.31 1.28 -22.80
N PRO A 200 10.01 2.34 -22.03
CA PRO A 200 10.64 2.61 -20.74
C PRO A 200 10.59 1.43 -19.77
N ALA A 201 9.47 0.71 -19.75
CA ALA A 201 9.30 -0.48 -18.94
C ALA A 201 10.26 -1.63 -19.32
N LEU A 202 10.74 -1.71 -20.55
CA LEU A 202 11.58 -2.83 -21.01
C LEU A 202 13.08 -2.49 -21.06
N GLY A 203 13.45 -1.23 -20.82
CA GLY A 203 14.83 -0.78 -20.97
C GLY A 203 15.56 -0.53 -19.65
N VAL A 204 16.18 0.65 -19.51
CA VAL A 204 17.06 0.95 -18.36
C VAL A 204 16.23 1.49 -17.19
N ARG A 205 15.77 0.55 -16.35
CA ARG A 205 15.08 0.81 -15.08
C ARG A 205 15.61 -0.05 -13.93
N GLY A 206 15.28 0.32 -12.70
CA GLY A 206 15.65 -0.40 -11.49
C GLY A 206 17.16 -0.55 -11.32
N LEU A 207 17.62 -1.76 -10.97
CA LEU A 207 19.04 -2.07 -10.83
C LEU A 207 19.88 -1.68 -12.05
N ARG A 208 19.30 -1.70 -13.26
CA ARG A 208 20.05 -1.39 -14.50
C ARG A 208 20.46 0.07 -14.61
N VAL A 209 19.86 0.99 -13.83
CA VAL A 209 20.34 2.37 -13.72
C VAL A 209 21.81 2.41 -13.28
N ALA A 210 22.21 1.49 -12.41
CA ALA A 210 23.59 1.37 -11.92
C ALA A 210 24.59 1.03 -13.04
N ARG A 211 24.15 0.50 -14.19
CA ARG A 211 25.04 0.29 -15.36
C ARG A 211 25.51 1.60 -15.98
N ARG A 212 24.74 2.69 -15.82
CA ARG A 212 25.09 4.04 -16.31
C ARG A 212 25.56 4.95 -15.19
N ARG A 213 24.98 4.82 -14.00
CA ARG A 213 25.24 5.63 -12.81
C ARG A 213 25.52 4.71 -11.59
N PRO A 214 26.67 4.01 -11.59
CA PRO A 214 27.02 3.08 -10.51
C PRO A 214 27.21 3.78 -9.15
N ASP A 215 27.55 5.07 -9.19
CA ASP A 215 27.69 5.95 -8.04
C ASP A 215 26.39 6.09 -7.24
N VAL A 216 25.23 6.13 -7.91
CA VAL A 216 23.92 6.26 -7.26
C VAL A 216 23.63 5.06 -6.35
N LEU A 217 23.80 3.84 -6.88
CA LEU A 217 23.57 2.61 -6.11
C LEU A 217 24.57 2.48 -4.96
N THR A 218 25.84 2.78 -5.24
CA THR A 218 26.91 2.71 -4.24
C THR A 218 26.65 3.67 -3.08
N THR A 219 26.37 4.93 -3.39
CA THR A 219 26.04 5.97 -2.41
C THR A 219 24.82 5.58 -1.59
N GLN A 220 23.79 5.05 -2.24
CA GLN A 220 22.57 4.60 -1.55
C GLN A 220 22.87 3.47 -0.56
N LEU A 221 23.65 2.45 -0.96
CA LEU A 221 24.00 1.34 -0.07
C LEU A 221 24.87 1.81 1.11
N GLU A 222 25.83 2.71 0.88
CA GLU A 222 26.63 3.32 1.96
C GLU A 222 25.75 4.09 2.95
N ALA A 223 24.81 4.90 2.46
CA ALA A 223 23.87 5.65 3.29
C ALA A 223 22.94 4.74 4.10
N ILE A 224 22.44 3.65 3.50
CA ILE A 224 21.64 2.65 4.22
C ILE A 224 22.47 1.98 5.31
N ALA A 225 23.73 1.62 5.01
CA ALA A 225 24.63 1.00 5.98
C ALA A 225 24.96 1.93 7.16
N ALA A 226 25.23 3.21 6.88
CA ALA A 226 25.46 4.22 7.91
C ALA A 226 24.24 4.36 8.83
N ALA A 227 23.05 4.51 8.27
CA ALA A 227 21.80 4.59 9.03
C ALA A 227 21.50 3.31 9.84
N ALA A 228 21.81 2.14 9.28
CA ALA A 228 21.63 0.86 9.96
C ALA A 228 22.57 0.75 11.18
N ALA A 229 23.80 1.23 11.08
CA ALA A 229 24.78 1.19 12.18
C ALA A 229 24.39 2.08 13.38
N GLU A 230 23.60 3.13 13.15
CA GLU A 230 23.15 4.07 14.17
C GLU A 230 21.84 3.67 14.85
N THR A 231 21.17 2.62 14.37
CA THR A 231 19.84 2.22 14.82
C THR A 231 19.79 0.74 15.23
N ARG A 232 18.66 0.29 15.79
CA ARG A 232 18.46 -1.11 16.20
C ARG A 232 17.68 -1.93 15.17
N ALA A 233 17.26 -1.32 14.06
CA ALA A 233 16.47 -2.00 13.04
C ALA A 233 17.27 -3.12 12.39
N ARG A 234 16.59 -4.23 12.09
CA ARG A 234 17.17 -5.31 11.28
C ARG A 234 17.02 -4.93 9.82
N VAL A 235 18.02 -4.26 9.26
CA VAL A 235 17.96 -3.78 7.89
C VAL A 235 18.31 -4.90 6.92
N ALA A 236 17.44 -5.09 5.92
CA ALA A 236 17.68 -5.93 4.76
C ALA A 236 17.56 -5.06 3.51
N VAL A 237 18.33 -5.37 2.46
CA VAL A 237 18.26 -4.64 1.19
C VAL A 237 17.86 -5.56 0.04
N MET A 238 17.20 -5.01 -0.97
CA MET A 238 16.92 -5.74 -2.20
C MET A 238 17.01 -4.87 -3.44
N ALA A 239 17.47 -5.49 -4.53
CA ALA A 239 17.49 -4.88 -5.85
C ALA A 239 16.16 -5.08 -6.60
N PRO A 240 15.60 -4.02 -7.21
CA PRO A 240 14.53 -4.12 -8.19
C PRO A 240 15.05 -4.55 -9.57
N MET A 241 14.18 -5.09 -10.41
CA MET A 241 14.34 -5.37 -11.84
C MET A 241 15.47 -6.35 -12.17
N VAL A 242 15.79 -7.23 -11.21
CA VAL A 242 16.73 -8.33 -11.42
C VAL A 242 16.15 -9.30 -12.45
N SER A 243 16.92 -9.61 -13.49
CA SER A 243 16.48 -10.48 -14.59
C SER A 243 17.31 -11.76 -14.68
N THR A 244 18.56 -11.71 -14.21
CA THR A 244 19.51 -12.82 -14.31
C THR A 244 20.15 -13.12 -12.96
N PRO A 245 20.63 -14.36 -12.75
CA PRO A 245 21.43 -14.67 -11.58
C PRO A 245 22.70 -13.82 -11.43
N ALA A 246 23.36 -13.46 -12.54
CA ALA A 246 24.57 -12.64 -12.47
C ALA A 246 24.29 -11.25 -11.87
N GLU A 247 23.18 -10.61 -12.25
CA GLU A 247 22.76 -9.34 -11.65
C GLU A 247 22.45 -9.49 -10.16
N ALA A 248 21.87 -10.61 -9.74
CA ALA A 248 21.63 -10.90 -8.33
C ALA A 248 22.95 -11.08 -7.57
N ASP A 249 23.87 -11.89 -8.09
CA ASP A 249 25.17 -12.16 -7.48
C ASP A 249 25.97 -10.86 -7.32
N GLU A 250 26.03 -10.02 -8.36
CA GLU A 250 26.71 -8.71 -8.35
C GLU A 250 26.12 -7.77 -7.29
N PHE A 251 24.80 -7.65 -7.23
CA PHE A 251 24.14 -6.80 -6.23
C PHE A 251 24.37 -7.29 -4.80
N VAL A 252 24.21 -8.60 -4.57
CA VAL A 252 24.38 -9.20 -3.24
C VAL A 252 25.82 -9.05 -2.76
N ALA A 253 26.81 -9.27 -3.63
CA ALA A 253 28.22 -9.05 -3.32
C ALA A 253 28.47 -7.58 -2.94
N LEU A 254 27.98 -6.64 -3.77
CA LEU A 254 28.13 -5.22 -3.50
C LEU A 254 27.50 -4.81 -2.15
N ALA A 255 26.28 -5.28 -1.86
CA ALA A 255 25.61 -4.98 -0.59
C ALA A 255 26.41 -5.51 0.62
N ARG A 256 26.93 -6.75 0.53
CA ARG A 256 27.78 -7.35 1.58
C ARG A 256 29.06 -6.55 1.78
N ASP A 257 29.72 -6.13 0.71
CA ASP A 257 30.93 -5.30 0.76
C ASP A 257 30.68 -3.93 1.41
N ARG A 258 29.44 -3.44 1.40
CA ARG A 258 29.01 -2.21 2.10
C ARG A 258 28.50 -2.44 3.52
N GLY A 259 28.66 -3.64 4.08
CA GLY A 259 28.25 -3.94 5.45
C GLY A 259 26.76 -4.25 5.60
N LEU A 260 26.07 -4.60 4.51
CA LEU A 260 24.66 -5.00 4.49
C LEU A 260 24.56 -6.51 4.19
N PRO A 261 24.71 -7.39 5.20
CA PRO A 261 24.83 -8.82 4.98
C PRO A 261 23.52 -9.50 4.53
N VAL A 262 22.37 -8.90 4.85
CA VAL A 262 21.04 -9.42 4.48
C VAL A 262 20.59 -8.77 3.18
N ALA A 263 21.03 -9.33 2.06
CA ALA A 263 20.70 -8.85 0.72
C ALA A 263 19.85 -9.87 -0.05
N GLY A 264 18.73 -9.42 -0.60
CA GLY A 264 17.82 -10.22 -1.41
C GLY A 264 17.55 -9.55 -2.77
N VAL A 265 16.56 -10.06 -3.50
CA VAL A 265 16.13 -9.44 -4.76
C VAL A 265 14.61 -9.40 -4.86
N MET A 266 14.12 -8.39 -5.57
CA MET A 266 12.73 -8.35 -5.98
C MET A 266 12.54 -9.26 -7.22
N ILE A 267 11.59 -10.18 -7.14
CA ILE A 267 11.18 -11.01 -8.27
C ILE A 267 9.99 -10.35 -8.95
N GLU A 268 10.29 -9.63 -10.01
CA GLU A 268 9.31 -8.93 -10.84
C GLU A 268 9.51 -9.17 -12.33
N VAL A 269 10.54 -9.91 -12.71
CA VAL A 269 10.79 -10.33 -14.10
C VAL A 269 10.59 -11.85 -14.20
N PRO A 270 9.84 -12.37 -15.19
CA PRO A 270 9.55 -13.81 -15.30
C PRO A 270 10.82 -14.67 -15.36
N SER A 271 11.88 -14.18 -16.02
CA SER A 271 13.16 -14.89 -16.07
C SER A 271 13.79 -15.07 -14.69
N ALA A 272 13.61 -14.12 -13.76
CA ALA A 272 14.10 -14.25 -12.40
C ALA A 272 13.29 -15.27 -11.60
N ALA A 273 11.96 -15.30 -11.77
CA ALA A 273 11.11 -16.32 -11.16
C ALA A 273 11.48 -17.74 -11.64
N LEU A 274 11.67 -17.92 -12.95
CA LEU A 274 12.11 -19.19 -13.54
C LEU A 274 13.51 -19.63 -13.07
N ARG A 275 14.32 -18.70 -12.59
CA ARG A 275 15.69 -18.94 -12.11
C ARG A 275 15.84 -18.73 -10.60
N ALA A 276 14.73 -18.68 -9.85
CA ALA A 276 14.71 -18.38 -8.42
C ALA A 276 15.67 -19.25 -7.60
N ALA A 277 15.71 -20.57 -7.86
CA ALA A 277 16.62 -21.48 -7.15
C ALA A 277 18.11 -21.16 -7.37
N ARG A 278 18.49 -20.61 -8.53
CA ARG A 278 19.87 -20.17 -8.78
C ARG A 278 20.15 -18.82 -8.11
N ILE A 279 19.20 -17.90 -8.15
CA ILE A 279 19.31 -16.60 -7.48
C ILE A 279 19.48 -16.78 -5.96
N LEU A 280 18.70 -17.68 -5.36
CA LEU A 280 18.73 -17.99 -3.93
C LEU A 280 20.03 -18.65 -3.44
N ARG A 281 20.94 -19.06 -4.32
CA ARG A 281 22.28 -19.50 -3.88
C ARG A 281 23.04 -18.36 -3.22
N GLU A 282 22.92 -17.16 -3.78
CA GLU A 282 23.60 -15.98 -3.25
C GLU A 282 22.66 -15.07 -2.45
N ALA A 283 21.44 -14.80 -2.95
CA ALA A 283 20.48 -13.94 -2.28
C ALA A 283 19.92 -14.57 -0.99
N GLU A 284 19.75 -13.79 0.09
CA GLU A 284 19.23 -14.25 1.39
C GLU A 284 17.71 -14.42 1.42
N PHE A 285 16.98 -13.72 0.55
CA PHE A 285 15.53 -13.79 0.44
C PHE A 285 15.05 -13.32 -0.93
N LEU A 286 13.79 -13.60 -1.24
CA LEU A 286 13.08 -13.04 -2.40
C LEU A 286 11.87 -12.23 -1.94
N SER A 287 11.53 -11.17 -2.66
CA SER A 287 10.26 -10.46 -2.52
C SER A 287 9.59 -10.33 -3.88
N ILE A 288 8.40 -10.87 -4.06
CA ILE A 288 7.72 -10.86 -5.35
C ILE A 288 6.94 -9.55 -5.50
N GLY A 289 7.24 -8.81 -6.58
CA GLY A 289 6.51 -7.62 -6.99
C GLY A 289 5.47 -8.00 -8.05
N THR A 290 4.26 -8.37 -7.63
CA THR A 290 3.25 -8.94 -8.54
C THR A 290 2.80 -7.98 -9.62
N ASN A 291 2.86 -6.67 -9.39
CA ASN A 291 2.43 -5.66 -10.35
C ASN A 291 3.28 -5.71 -11.63
N ASP A 292 4.60 -5.60 -11.47
CA ASP A 292 5.55 -5.69 -12.58
C ASP A 292 5.64 -7.14 -13.11
N LEU A 293 5.58 -8.16 -12.22
CA LEU A 293 5.57 -9.56 -12.65
C LEU A 293 4.40 -9.86 -13.59
N SER A 294 3.20 -9.38 -13.29
CA SER A 294 2.01 -9.56 -14.14
C SER A 294 2.19 -8.86 -15.48
N GLN A 295 2.63 -7.59 -15.45
CA GLN A 295 2.89 -6.81 -16.66
C GLN A 295 3.85 -7.53 -17.62
N TYR A 296 4.96 -8.09 -17.12
CA TYR A 296 5.92 -8.77 -18.00
C TYR A 296 5.54 -10.21 -18.36
N THR A 297 4.79 -10.90 -17.49
CA THR A 297 4.32 -12.26 -17.78
C THR A 297 3.25 -12.25 -18.87
N LEU A 298 2.34 -11.27 -18.81
CA LEU A 298 1.21 -11.15 -19.75
C LEU A 298 1.47 -10.15 -20.87
N ALA A 299 2.64 -9.49 -20.87
CA ALA A 299 3.01 -8.46 -21.84
C ALA A 299 1.94 -7.34 -21.95
N ALA A 300 1.38 -6.92 -20.80
CA ALA A 300 0.34 -5.90 -20.71
C ALA A 300 0.83 -4.71 -19.89
N ASP A 301 0.79 -3.51 -20.47
CA ASP A 301 1.21 -2.29 -19.77
C ASP A 301 0.14 -1.85 -18.77
N ARG A 302 0.51 -1.70 -17.50
CA ARG A 302 -0.38 -1.20 -16.44
C ARG A 302 -0.85 0.24 -16.62
N GLN A 303 -0.20 1.00 -17.50
CA GLN A 303 -0.64 2.35 -17.88
C GLN A 303 -1.66 2.33 -19.03
N SER A 304 -1.83 1.19 -19.69
CA SER A 304 -2.83 1.01 -20.74
C SER A 304 -4.21 0.73 -20.12
N SER A 305 -5.20 1.50 -20.55
CA SER A 305 -6.61 1.26 -20.22
C SER A 305 -7.26 0.18 -21.07
N ASP A 306 -6.57 -0.37 -22.07
CA ASP A 306 -7.17 -1.21 -23.10
C ASP A 306 -7.18 -2.71 -22.74
N VAL A 307 -6.32 -3.13 -21.79
CA VAL A 307 -6.16 -4.55 -21.39
C VAL A 307 -6.04 -4.76 -19.87
N PRO A 308 -6.83 -4.07 -19.01
CA PRO A 308 -6.71 -4.18 -17.55
C PRO A 308 -6.98 -5.60 -17.03
N GLU A 309 -7.78 -6.41 -17.74
CA GLU A 309 -8.10 -7.79 -17.39
C GLU A 309 -6.89 -8.74 -17.43
N LEU A 310 -5.87 -8.42 -18.22
CA LEU A 310 -4.62 -9.19 -18.26
C LEU A 310 -3.78 -9.00 -17.00
N LEU A 311 -4.05 -7.96 -16.21
CA LEU A 311 -3.30 -7.61 -15.00
C LEU A 311 -3.99 -8.05 -13.72
N ASP A 312 -4.99 -8.94 -13.81
CA ASP A 312 -5.63 -9.52 -12.65
C ASP A 312 -4.61 -10.31 -11.80
N PRO A 313 -4.46 -10.05 -10.49
CA PRO A 313 -3.51 -10.80 -9.66
C PRO A 313 -3.84 -12.30 -9.54
N TRP A 314 -5.04 -12.71 -9.95
CA TRP A 314 -5.49 -14.10 -9.99
C TRP A 314 -5.11 -14.83 -11.29
N GLN A 315 -4.36 -14.20 -12.20
CA GLN A 315 -3.87 -14.86 -13.41
C GLN A 315 -3.06 -16.12 -13.05
N PRO A 316 -3.46 -17.33 -13.49
CA PRO A 316 -2.80 -18.58 -13.11
C PRO A 316 -1.31 -18.60 -13.44
N ALA A 317 -0.92 -18.06 -14.61
CA ALA A 317 0.48 -17.97 -15.00
C ALA A 317 1.35 -17.14 -14.03
N VAL A 318 0.78 -16.11 -13.39
CA VAL A 318 1.49 -15.32 -12.38
C VAL A 318 1.58 -16.12 -11.07
N LEU A 319 0.52 -16.82 -10.68
CA LEU A 319 0.50 -17.69 -9.50
C LEU A 319 1.47 -18.86 -9.64
N ASP A 320 1.63 -19.42 -10.84
CA ASP A 320 2.66 -20.44 -11.14
C ASP A 320 4.08 -19.92 -10.88
N LEU A 321 4.36 -18.67 -11.28
CA LEU A 321 5.65 -18.04 -11.03
C LEU A 321 5.87 -17.78 -9.53
N VAL A 322 4.81 -17.40 -8.80
CA VAL A 322 4.84 -17.28 -7.33
C VAL A 322 5.15 -18.63 -6.69
N ALA A 323 4.45 -19.69 -7.11
CA ALA A 323 4.63 -21.05 -6.62
C ALA A 323 6.07 -21.54 -6.82
N ARG A 324 6.64 -21.34 -8.02
CA ARG A 324 8.04 -21.68 -8.32
C ARG A 324 9.03 -20.95 -7.43
N CYS A 325 8.78 -19.67 -7.14
CA CYS A 325 9.63 -18.91 -6.22
C CYS A 325 9.52 -19.44 -4.79
N ALA A 326 8.31 -19.72 -4.32
CA ALA A 326 8.06 -20.24 -2.99
C ALA A 326 8.68 -21.64 -2.78
N GLU A 327 8.54 -22.53 -3.77
CA GLU A 327 9.20 -23.85 -3.80
C GLU A 327 10.73 -23.69 -3.70
N ALA A 328 11.32 -22.82 -4.52
CA ALA A 328 12.76 -22.55 -4.48
C ALA A 328 13.22 -21.99 -3.13
N GLY A 329 12.41 -21.11 -2.52
CA GLY A 329 12.63 -20.58 -1.18
C GLY A 329 12.62 -21.66 -0.11
N GLY A 330 11.59 -22.51 -0.13
CA GLY A 330 11.46 -23.65 0.77
C GLY A 330 12.64 -24.62 0.65
N ALA A 331 13.04 -24.98 -0.57
CA ALA A 331 14.18 -25.85 -0.82
C ALA A 331 15.51 -25.25 -0.34
N ALA A 332 15.65 -23.93 -0.38
CA ALA A 332 16.84 -23.22 0.10
C ALA A 332 16.79 -22.86 1.60
N GLY A 333 15.66 -23.08 2.28
CA GLY A 333 15.44 -22.62 3.66
C GLY A 333 15.41 -21.08 3.79
N LYS A 334 15.07 -20.37 2.72
CA LYS A 334 15.09 -18.89 2.64
C LYS A 334 13.70 -18.32 2.46
N SER A 335 13.46 -17.14 3.03
CA SER A 335 12.12 -16.54 2.99
C SER A 335 11.78 -16.00 1.60
N VAL A 336 10.54 -16.24 1.18
CA VAL A 336 9.93 -15.64 0.00
C VAL A 336 8.74 -14.81 0.46
N GLY A 337 8.74 -13.53 0.11
CA GLY A 337 7.65 -12.61 0.39
C GLY A 337 6.88 -12.23 -0.87
N VAL A 338 5.67 -11.71 -0.69
CA VAL A 338 4.91 -11.01 -1.73
C VAL A 338 4.59 -9.61 -1.22
N CYS A 339 4.77 -8.60 -2.07
CA CYS A 339 4.49 -7.20 -1.75
C CYS A 339 3.51 -6.58 -2.74
N GLY A 340 2.69 -5.64 -2.26
CA GLY A 340 1.75 -4.88 -3.09
C GLY A 340 0.31 -5.36 -2.96
N GLU A 341 -0.46 -5.20 -4.03
CA GLU A 341 -1.92 -5.40 -4.03
C GLU A 341 -2.32 -6.86 -3.86
N ALA A 342 -1.59 -7.79 -4.49
CA ALA A 342 -1.85 -9.23 -4.32
C ALA A 342 -1.70 -9.69 -2.85
N ALA A 343 -0.72 -9.15 -2.12
CA ALA A 343 -0.55 -9.44 -0.70
C ALA A 343 -1.63 -8.80 0.18
N ALA A 344 -2.32 -7.77 -0.32
CA ALA A 344 -3.37 -7.04 0.39
C ALA A 344 -4.77 -7.65 0.19
N ASP A 345 -4.93 -8.61 -0.71
CA ASP A 345 -6.21 -9.29 -0.98
C ASP A 345 -6.48 -10.41 0.05
N PRO A 346 -7.53 -10.29 0.89
CA PRO A 346 -7.87 -11.30 1.90
C PRO A 346 -8.26 -12.66 1.32
N LEU A 347 -8.74 -12.75 0.08
CA LEU A 347 -9.06 -14.01 -0.57
C LEU A 347 -7.81 -14.68 -1.13
N LEU A 348 -6.85 -13.89 -1.62
CA LEU A 348 -5.62 -14.40 -2.20
C LEU A 348 -4.56 -14.73 -1.14
N ALA A 349 -4.54 -14.04 0.01
CA ALA A 349 -3.54 -14.27 1.05
C ALA A 349 -3.45 -15.74 1.54
N PRO A 350 -4.56 -16.47 1.79
CA PRO A 350 -4.51 -17.91 2.09
C PRO A 350 -3.90 -18.76 0.96
N VAL A 351 -4.18 -18.42 -0.30
CA VAL A 351 -3.59 -19.08 -1.47
C VAL A 351 -2.08 -18.87 -1.45
N LEU A 352 -1.61 -17.63 -1.30
CA LEU A 352 -0.18 -17.31 -1.24
C LEU A 352 0.51 -18.05 -0.08
N ALA A 353 -0.12 -18.10 1.09
CA ALA A 353 0.39 -18.87 2.22
C ALA A 353 0.48 -20.37 1.89
N GLY A 354 -0.54 -20.93 1.24
CA GLY A 354 -0.58 -22.32 0.79
C GLY A 354 0.47 -22.68 -0.26
N LEU A 355 0.82 -21.72 -1.13
CA LEU A 355 1.94 -21.84 -2.07
C LEU A 355 3.30 -21.88 -1.39
N GLY A 356 3.38 -21.54 -0.09
CA GLY A 356 4.63 -21.47 0.66
C GLY A 356 5.22 -20.07 0.77
N VAL A 357 4.46 -19.01 0.45
CA VAL A 357 4.89 -17.64 0.72
C VAL A 357 4.97 -17.41 2.23
N THR A 358 6.14 -16.99 2.69
CA THR A 358 6.47 -16.85 4.12
C THR A 358 6.25 -15.45 4.69
N ARG A 359 6.08 -14.43 3.82
CA ARG A 359 5.89 -13.03 4.21
C ARG A 359 4.89 -12.33 3.29
N LEU A 360 3.94 -11.58 3.85
CA LEU A 360 3.04 -10.72 3.10
C LEU A 360 3.27 -9.27 3.53
N SER A 361 3.52 -8.39 2.55
CA SER A 361 3.76 -6.96 2.79
C SER A 361 2.73 -6.11 2.07
N MET A 362 1.99 -5.31 2.81
CA MET A 362 0.85 -4.54 2.33
C MET A 362 0.72 -3.18 3.04
N ALA A 363 -0.15 -2.32 2.54
CA ALA A 363 -0.51 -1.10 3.25
C ALA A 363 -1.20 -1.43 4.59
N PRO A 364 -0.96 -0.67 5.67
CA PRO A 364 -1.48 -1.00 7.01
C PRO A 364 -3.00 -1.26 7.06
N ARG A 365 -3.78 -0.52 6.26
CA ARG A 365 -5.23 -0.67 6.15
C ARG A 365 -5.70 -2.07 5.73
N ALA A 366 -4.88 -2.85 5.02
CA ALA A 366 -5.23 -4.19 4.56
C ALA A 366 -4.92 -5.28 5.59
N LEU A 367 -4.07 -4.99 6.59
CA LEU A 367 -3.61 -5.96 7.58
C LEU A 367 -4.76 -6.66 8.34
N PRO A 368 -5.80 -5.97 8.84
CA PRO A 368 -6.84 -6.64 9.63
C PRO A 368 -7.61 -7.69 8.81
N ALA A 369 -7.98 -7.35 7.57
CA ALA A 369 -8.74 -8.24 6.71
C ALA A 369 -7.92 -9.47 6.27
N VAL A 370 -6.66 -9.26 5.88
CA VAL A 370 -5.76 -10.38 5.53
C VAL A 370 -5.48 -11.26 6.75
N ARG A 371 -5.21 -10.68 7.92
CA ARG A 371 -5.00 -11.43 9.16
C ARG A 371 -6.22 -12.27 9.52
N ALA A 372 -7.42 -11.70 9.44
CA ALA A 372 -8.66 -12.43 9.69
C ALA A 372 -8.85 -13.60 8.71
N ALA A 373 -8.53 -13.42 7.43
CA ALA A 373 -8.64 -14.48 6.44
C ALA A 373 -7.65 -15.64 6.67
N LEU A 374 -6.44 -15.33 7.14
CA LEU A 374 -5.42 -16.33 7.48
C LEU A 374 -5.74 -17.07 8.79
N LEU A 375 -6.19 -16.37 9.83
CA LEU A 375 -6.50 -16.97 11.13
C LEU A 375 -7.67 -17.97 11.11
N ARG A 376 -8.52 -17.90 10.08
CA ARG A 376 -9.65 -18.81 9.89
C ARG A 376 -9.28 -20.14 9.22
N ARG A 377 -8.00 -20.34 8.89
CA ARG A 377 -7.55 -21.49 8.11
C ARG A 377 -6.30 -22.10 8.71
N THR A 378 -6.22 -23.40 8.65
CA THR A 378 -5.00 -24.16 8.87
C THR A 378 -4.10 -24.07 7.65
N PHE A 379 -2.81 -24.34 7.84
CA PHE A 379 -1.87 -24.38 6.72
C PHE A 379 -2.24 -25.45 5.68
N GLY A 380 -2.77 -26.61 6.10
CA GLY A 380 -3.22 -27.66 5.20
C GLY A 380 -4.37 -27.20 4.29
N GLU A 381 -5.37 -26.52 4.85
CA GLU A 381 -6.48 -25.96 4.05
C GLU A 381 -6.00 -24.88 3.06
N CYS A 382 -5.02 -24.07 3.45
CA CYS A 382 -4.38 -23.13 2.54
C CYS A 382 -3.66 -23.84 1.39
N ALA A 383 -2.92 -24.92 1.67
CA ALA A 383 -2.21 -25.71 0.68
C ALA A 383 -3.19 -26.38 -0.32
N ASP A 384 -4.24 -27.02 0.17
CA ASP A 384 -5.28 -27.63 -0.67
C ASP A 384 -5.99 -26.58 -1.54
N LEU A 385 -6.23 -25.39 -0.98
CA LEU A 385 -6.80 -24.28 -1.75
C LEU A 385 -5.84 -23.80 -2.84
N ALA A 386 -4.56 -23.68 -2.54
CA ALA A 386 -3.55 -23.26 -3.49
C ALA A 386 -3.42 -24.24 -4.66
N GLU A 387 -3.45 -25.55 -4.40
CA GLU A 387 -3.42 -26.59 -5.44
C GLU A 387 -4.61 -26.45 -6.40
N ARG A 388 -5.83 -26.28 -5.88
CA ARG A 388 -7.02 -26.08 -6.71
C ARG A 388 -6.96 -24.79 -7.52
N VAL A 389 -6.49 -23.71 -6.92
CA VAL A 389 -6.37 -22.40 -7.59
C VAL A 389 -5.37 -22.44 -8.73
N LEU A 390 -4.24 -23.15 -8.56
CA LEU A 390 -3.26 -23.33 -9.64
C LEU A 390 -3.80 -24.17 -10.81
N ALA A 391 -4.77 -25.04 -10.57
CA ALA A 391 -5.40 -25.85 -11.60
C ALA A 391 -6.49 -25.12 -12.42
N ALA A 392 -6.84 -23.87 -12.05
CA ALA A 392 -7.85 -23.09 -12.75
C ALA A 392 -7.36 -22.60 -14.12
N ASP A 393 -8.25 -22.53 -15.11
CA ASP A 393 -7.92 -22.08 -16.46
C ASP A 393 -7.83 -20.54 -16.57
N GLY A 394 -8.36 -19.81 -15.58
CA GLY A 394 -8.35 -18.35 -15.60
C GLY A 394 -8.68 -17.68 -14.27
N PRO A 395 -8.52 -16.34 -14.20
CA PRO A 395 -8.61 -15.58 -12.95
C PRO A 395 -9.99 -15.63 -12.29
N ALA A 396 -11.07 -15.66 -13.08
CA ALA A 396 -12.43 -15.72 -12.56
C ALA A 396 -12.72 -17.06 -11.86
N GLU A 397 -12.28 -18.17 -12.46
CA GLU A 397 -12.40 -19.51 -11.88
C GLU A 397 -11.53 -19.63 -10.62
N ALA A 398 -10.26 -19.20 -10.71
CA ALA A 398 -9.33 -19.18 -9.59
C ALA A 398 -9.92 -18.45 -8.36
N ARG A 399 -10.49 -17.25 -8.57
CA ARG A 399 -11.15 -16.48 -7.51
C ARG A 399 -12.43 -17.15 -7.02
N GLY A 400 -13.20 -17.75 -7.92
CA GLY A 400 -14.41 -18.51 -7.59
C GLY A 400 -14.13 -19.68 -6.64
N LEU A 401 -13.04 -20.42 -6.86
CA LEU A 401 -12.60 -21.51 -5.99
C LEU A 401 -12.26 -21.01 -4.58
N ALA A 402 -11.56 -19.88 -4.47
CA ALA A 402 -11.24 -19.26 -3.18
C ALA A 402 -12.47 -18.75 -2.43
N LEU A 403 -13.45 -18.18 -3.14
CA LEU A 403 -14.73 -17.72 -2.58
C LEU A 403 -15.58 -18.88 -2.08
N ALA A 404 -15.73 -19.95 -2.87
CA ALA A 404 -16.50 -21.13 -2.49
C ALA A 404 -15.93 -21.76 -1.20
N HIS A 405 -14.61 -21.83 -1.10
CA HIS A 405 -13.93 -22.32 0.09
C HIS A 405 -14.02 -21.35 1.29
N HIS A 406 -14.15 -20.04 1.05
CA HIS A 406 -14.36 -19.07 2.12
C HIS A 406 -15.74 -19.21 2.77
N ASN A 407 -16.76 -19.52 1.98
CA ASN A 407 -18.15 -19.62 2.43
C ASN A 407 -18.53 -21.01 2.97
N GLY A 408 -17.79 -22.06 2.60
CA GLY A 408 -18.06 -23.45 3.02
C GLY A 408 -17.45 -23.87 4.36
N GLY A 409 -16.67 -23.01 5.03
CA GLY A 409 -15.99 -23.29 6.30
C GLY A 409 -16.68 -22.74 7.55
N GLY A 410 -18.00 -22.53 7.49
CA GLY A 410 -18.83 -22.01 8.59
C GLY A 410 -19.45 -23.09 9.45
#